data_AF-A0A3D3LNF9-F1
#
_entry.id   AF-A0A3D3LNF9-F1
#
_cell.length_a   1.000
_cell.length_b   1.000
_cell.length_c   1.000
_cell.angle_alpha   90.00
_cell.angle_beta   90.00
_cell.angle_gamma   90.00
#
_symmetry.space_group_name_H-M   'P 1'
#
loop_
_entity.id
_entity.type
_entity.pdbx_description
1 polymer ?
#
loop_
_entity_poly.entity_id
_entity_poly.type
_entity_poly.pdbx_seq_one_letter_code
_entity_poly.pdbx_strand_id
1 'polypeptide(L)'
;MYFEFSNPGLVNSSPINISNHNSINKNVTISYNRPINQFDTVLKSSLVAWQSNRNGKWDLFGKKYFKSTGWHDIIIDTTSGDKNNPAVIYINDSTYIITYEKNFDIYYRQVNTITNFVSNEINITQTPSQKEVNPEITNFKESSSNLCLVFERYKQDSAKSLYFAKTPYSDLNFTNIFFLDSSYDNSNVKFFNSYLSGNFYSVYEKKINGISKVKCKEIRPNSTVGDYVVMRDSINQTKNYNNFHF
;
A
#
# COMPACT_ATOMS: atom_id res chain seq x y z
N MET A 1 -3.52 18.23 -3.17
CA MET A 1 -4.45 17.10 -3.02
C MET A 1 -5.33 17.39 -1.81
N TYR A 2 -6.64 17.46 -2.00
CA TYR A 2 -7.62 17.64 -0.93
C TYR A 2 -8.21 16.29 -0.56
N PHE A 3 -8.27 15.97 0.73
CA PHE A 3 -9.06 14.84 1.23
C PHE A 3 -10.32 15.40 1.85
N GLU A 4 -11.46 15.19 1.19
CA GLU A 4 -12.77 15.51 1.74
C GLU A 4 -13.38 14.22 2.30
N PHE A 5 -13.80 14.27 3.56
CA PHE A 5 -14.55 13.18 4.15
C PHE A 5 -15.96 13.69 4.47
N SER A 6 -16.92 13.38 3.62
CA SER A 6 -18.31 13.86 3.71
C SER A 6 -19.18 13.06 4.69
N ASN A 7 -18.59 12.46 5.73
CA ASN A 7 -19.28 11.48 6.58
C ASN A 7 -19.84 12.14 7.87
N PRO A 8 -21.15 12.06 8.14
CA PRO A 8 -21.74 12.56 9.38
C PRO A 8 -21.20 11.77 10.57
N GLY A 9 -20.22 12.34 11.28
CA GLY A 9 -19.55 11.69 12.40
C GLY A 9 -18.06 12.00 12.53
N LEU A 10 -17.49 12.76 11.59
CA LEU A 10 -16.11 13.22 11.68
C LEU A 10 -16.00 14.51 12.48
N VAL A 11 -15.18 14.48 13.53
CA VAL A 11 -14.77 15.68 14.24
C VAL A 11 -13.71 16.37 13.37
N ASN A 12 -13.92 17.66 13.06
CA ASN A 12 -13.07 18.45 12.15
C ASN A 12 -13.06 17.92 10.70
N SER A 13 -14.23 17.84 10.07
CA SER A 13 -14.44 17.39 8.67
C SER A 13 -13.91 18.35 7.59
N SER A 14 -13.21 19.42 7.98
CA SER A 14 -12.58 20.32 7.01
C SER A 14 -11.53 19.56 6.19
N PRO A 15 -11.48 19.76 4.85
CA PRO A 15 -10.50 19.10 4.03
C PRO A 15 -9.07 19.33 4.54
N ILE A 16 -8.31 18.25 4.65
CA ILE A 16 -6.89 18.35 5.03
C ILE A 16 -6.10 18.68 3.76
N ASN A 17 -5.57 19.91 3.70
CA ASN A 17 -4.60 20.27 2.68
C ASN A 17 -3.21 19.80 3.10
N ILE A 18 -2.78 18.67 2.57
CA ILE A 18 -1.43 18.14 2.85
C ILE A 18 -0.38 18.86 2.01
N SER A 19 -0.74 19.38 0.83
CA SER A 19 0.21 19.97 -0.12
C SER A 19 0.52 21.45 0.09
N ASN A 20 -0.38 22.24 0.70
CA ASN A 20 -0.31 23.71 0.69
C ASN A 20 0.11 24.31 -0.67
N HIS A 21 -0.32 23.68 -1.77
CA HIS A 21 0.03 24.02 -3.17
C HIS A 21 1.52 24.05 -3.51
N ASN A 22 2.37 23.34 -2.77
CA ASN A 22 3.78 23.18 -3.10
C ASN A 22 4.11 21.72 -3.46
N SER A 23 5.26 21.53 -4.10
CA SER A 23 5.78 20.22 -4.49
C SER A 23 6.54 19.52 -3.35
N ILE A 24 6.51 20.06 -2.12
CA ILE A 24 7.26 19.47 -1.01
C ILE A 24 6.58 18.21 -0.48
N ASN A 25 5.31 17.96 -0.80
CA ASN A 25 4.58 16.77 -0.36
C ASN A 25 4.04 15.96 -1.54
N LYS A 26 4.22 14.64 -1.53
CA LYS A 26 3.76 13.72 -2.60
C LYS A 26 3.39 12.34 -2.05
N ASN A 27 2.82 11.51 -2.93
CA ASN A 27 2.53 10.08 -2.69
C ASN A 27 1.80 9.84 -1.36
N VAL A 28 0.63 10.47 -1.23
CA VAL A 28 -0.22 10.28 -0.07
C VAL A 28 -0.85 8.89 -0.12
N THR A 29 -0.89 8.22 1.02
CA THR A 29 -1.56 6.94 1.24
C THR A 29 -2.38 7.01 2.52
N ILE A 30 -3.42 6.18 2.61
CA ILE A 30 -4.33 6.16 3.75
C ILE A 30 -4.78 4.72 4.03
N SER A 31 -4.88 4.40 5.32
CA SER A 31 -5.67 3.25 5.76
C SER A 31 -6.52 3.62 6.95
N TYR A 32 -7.56 2.84 7.18
CA TYR A 32 -8.52 3.12 8.23
C TYR A 32 -9.17 1.85 8.75
N ASN A 33 -9.64 1.93 10.00
CA ASN A 33 -10.49 0.90 10.58
C ASN A 33 -11.83 0.88 9.82
N ARG A 34 -11.96 -0.04 8.86
CA ARG A 34 -13.21 -0.29 8.16
C ARG A 34 -14.10 -1.17 9.06
N PRO A 35 -15.23 -0.67 9.57
CA PRO A 35 -16.17 -1.49 10.34
C PRO A 35 -16.63 -2.70 9.52
N ILE A 36 -16.79 -3.83 10.20
CA ILE A 36 -17.19 -5.11 9.60
C ILE A 36 -18.67 -5.06 9.15
N ASN A 37 -19.48 -4.27 9.85
CA ASN A 37 -20.89 -4.10 9.54
C ASN A 37 -21.07 -2.90 8.62
N GLN A 38 -21.66 -3.13 7.44
CA GLN A 38 -21.91 -2.09 6.42
C GLN A 38 -22.82 -0.95 6.90
N PHE A 39 -23.48 -1.13 8.05
CA PHE A 39 -24.35 -0.12 8.69
C PHE A 39 -23.62 0.77 9.71
N ASP A 40 -22.44 0.36 10.20
CA ASP A 40 -21.60 1.25 10.99
C ASP A 40 -20.80 2.09 9.98
N THR A 41 -21.29 3.27 9.66
CA THR A 41 -20.61 4.17 8.71
C THR A 41 -19.51 4.97 9.39
N VAL A 42 -19.25 4.78 10.68
CA VAL A 42 -18.42 5.69 11.46
C VAL A 42 -16.95 5.30 11.40
N LEU A 43 -16.13 6.21 10.89
CA LEU A 43 -14.67 6.11 10.96
C LEU A 43 -14.21 6.14 12.42
N LYS A 44 -13.61 5.04 12.90
CA LYS A 44 -13.08 4.95 14.28
C LYS A 44 -11.67 5.51 14.39
N SER A 45 -10.80 5.05 13.51
CA SER A 45 -9.41 5.52 13.39
C SER A 45 -8.92 5.45 11.96
N SER A 46 -7.94 6.29 11.65
CA SER A 46 -7.23 6.29 10.37
C SER A 46 -5.78 6.72 10.54
N LEU A 47 -4.92 6.25 9.65
CA LEU A 47 -3.58 6.80 9.43
C LEU A 47 -3.47 7.23 7.97
N VAL A 48 -3.18 8.51 7.76
CA VAL A 48 -2.74 9.08 6.50
C VAL A 48 -1.23 9.24 6.59
N ALA A 49 -0.50 8.83 5.56
CA ALA A 49 0.93 9.05 5.44
C ALA A 49 1.28 9.65 4.09
N TRP A 50 2.36 10.41 4.02
CA TRP A 50 2.86 11.00 2.79
C TRP A 50 4.36 11.23 2.86
N GLN A 51 4.96 11.47 1.70
CA GLN A 51 6.37 11.88 1.61
C GLN A 51 6.48 13.40 1.71
N SER A 52 7.44 13.90 2.47
CA SER A 52 7.75 15.33 2.56
C SER A 52 9.22 15.63 2.36
N ASN A 53 9.55 16.59 1.48
CA ASN A 53 10.91 17.08 1.24
C ASN A 53 11.27 18.32 2.08
N ARG A 54 10.53 18.59 3.16
CA ARG A 54 10.74 19.79 3.99
C ARG A 54 12.10 19.85 4.69
N ASN A 55 12.77 18.70 4.81
CA ASN A 55 14.09 18.57 5.43
C ASN A 55 15.22 18.37 4.40
N GLY A 56 14.97 18.63 3.11
CA GLY A 56 15.95 18.46 2.02
C GLY A 56 16.17 17.01 1.56
N LYS A 57 15.37 16.08 2.09
CA LYS A 57 15.24 14.67 1.68
C LYS A 57 13.79 14.24 1.83
N TRP A 58 13.38 13.19 1.14
CA TRP A 58 12.04 12.63 1.24
C TRP A 58 11.86 11.83 2.53
N ASP A 59 11.26 12.46 3.54
CA ASP A 59 10.88 11.85 4.82
C ASP A 59 9.42 11.38 4.81
N LEU A 60 9.04 10.56 5.78
CA LEU A 60 7.65 10.11 5.99
C LEU A 60 7.00 10.85 7.15
N PHE A 61 5.87 11.46 6.85
CA PHE A 61 5.01 12.12 7.83
C PHE A 61 3.59 11.60 7.70
N GLY A 62 2.79 11.84 8.73
CA GLY A 62 1.42 11.40 8.75
C GLY A 62 0.50 12.27 9.58
N LYS A 63 -0.79 11.98 9.46
CA LYS A 63 -1.83 12.39 10.37
C LYS A 63 -2.60 11.16 10.81
N LYS A 64 -2.89 11.08 12.09
CA LYS A 64 -3.74 10.04 12.68
C LYS A 64 -5.09 10.63 13.05
N TYR A 65 -6.15 9.88 12.84
CA TYR A 65 -7.51 10.27 13.21
C TYR A 65 -8.03 9.36 14.32
N PHE A 66 -8.70 9.95 15.30
CA PHE A 66 -9.55 9.24 16.26
C PHE A 66 -10.91 9.90 16.33
N LYS A 67 -11.98 9.10 16.34
CA LYS A 67 -13.36 9.62 16.46
C LYS A 67 -13.54 10.63 17.61
N SER A 68 -12.90 10.38 18.76
CA SER A 68 -13.06 11.20 19.96
C SER A 68 -12.32 12.53 19.93
N THR A 69 -11.25 12.66 19.13
CA THR A 69 -10.33 13.81 19.20
C THR A 69 -9.96 14.41 17.85
N GLY A 70 -10.44 13.84 16.74
CA GLY A 70 -10.13 14.32 15.40
C GLY A 70 -8.72 13.95 14.92
N TRP A 71 -8.15 14.82 14.09
CA TRP A 71 -6.85 14.64 13.45
C TRP A 71 -5.68 15.18 14.27
N HIS A 72 -4.59 14.41 14.34
CA HIS A 72 -3.34 14.76 15.02
C HIS A 72 -2.14 14.47 14.12
N ASP A 73 -1.08 15.27 14.22
CA ASP A 73 0.16 15.02 13.49
C ASP A 73 0.95 13.83 14.07
N ILE A 74 1.69 13.14 13.20
CA ILE A 74 2.65 12.11 13.57
C ILE A 74 3.87 12.15 12.63
N ILE A 75 5.06 11.98 13.19
CA ILE A 75 6.29 11.78 12.43
C ILE A 75 6.50 10.29 12.31
N ILE A 76 6.66 9.79 11.08
CA ILE A 76 6.84 8.35 10.84
C ILE A 76 8.32 8.03 10.68
N ASP A 77 9.03 8.72 9.79
CA ASP A 77 10.46 8.47 9.57
C ASP A 77 11.17 9.70 9.03
N THR A 78 12.13 10.22 9.80
CA THR A 78 13.06 11.29 9.39
C THR A 78 14.52 10.86 9.42
N THR A 79 14.78 9.56 9.52
CA THR A 79 16.13 8.98 9.52
C THR A 79 16.82 9.16 8.16
N SER A 80 18.05 8.69 7.99
CA SER A 80 18.79 8.85 6.73
C SER A 80 18.08 8.20 5.52
N GLY A 81 18.43 8.66 4.31
CA GLY A 81 17.90 8.17 3.04
C GLY A 81 16.52 8.70 2.67
N ASP A 82 16.23 8.73 1.38
CA ASP A 82 14.90 9.05 0.85
C ASP A 82 13.95 7.86 1.03
N LYS A 83 12.74 8.16 1.50
CA LYS A 83 11.64 7.21 1.63
C LYS A 83 10.64 7.47 0.52
N ASN A 84 10.46 6.51 -0.38
CA ASN A 84 9.59 6.65 -1.55
C ASN A 84 8.40 5.70 -1.53
N ASN A 85 7.32 6.14 -2.20
CA ASN A 85 6.13 5.35 -2.48
C ASN A 85 5.58 4.61 -1.25
N PRO A 86 5.17 5.33 -0.20
CA PRO A 86 4.62 4.70 0.99
C PRO A 86 3.27 4.06 0.72
N ALA A 87 3.03 2.89 1.33
CA ALA A 87 1.72 2.26 1.41
C ALA A 87 1.40 1.91 2.88
N VAL A 88 0.17 2.19 3.32
CA VAL A 88 -0.26 1.98 4.71
C VAL A 88 -1.39 0.97 4.76
N ILE A 89 -1.37 0.11 5.77
CA ILE A 89 -2.48 -0.81 6.06
C ILE A 89 -2.82 -0.84 7.56
N TYR A 90 -4.12 -0.81 7.85
CA TYR A 90 -4.67 -0.99 9.18
C TYR A 90 -4.58 -2.47 9.60
N ILE A 91 -4.04 -2.73 10.79
CA ILE A 91 -3.92 -4.09 11.36
C ILE A 91 -4.99 -4.31 12.44
N ASN A 92 -5.00 -3.43 13.43
CA ASN A 92 -5.92 -3.46 14.58
C ASN A 92 -6.11 -2.05 15.13
N ASP A 93 -6.93 -1.91 16.18
CA ASP A 93 -7.44 -0.62 16.66
C ASP A 93 -6.35 0.44 16.93
N SER A 94 -5.13 0.02 17.23
CA SER A 94 -3.99 0.92 17.47
C SER A 94 -2.89 0.84 16.42
N THR A 95 -2.77 -0.27 15.70
CA THR A 95 -1.58 -0.61 14.91
C THR A 95 -1.83 -0.53 13.42
N TYR A 96 -0.91 0.17 12.74
CA TYR A 96 -0.79 0.23 11.29
C TYR A 96 0.59 -0.27 10.88
N ILE A 97 0.70 -0.75 9.66
CA ILE A 97 1.99 -0.99 9.01
C ILE A 97 2.13 -0.03 7.85
N ILE A 98 3.32 0.54 7.72
CA ILE A 98 3.71 1.32 6.56
C ILE A 98 4.87 0.61 5.86
N THR A 99 4.74 0.39 4.56
CA THR A 99 5.83 -0.05 3.67
C THR A 99 6.29 1.11 2.83
N TYR A 100 7.56 1.15 2.47
CA TYR A 100 8.14 2.20 1.62
C TYR A 100 9.46 1.72 1.01
N GLU A 101 9.91 2.43 0.00
CA GLU A 101 11.22 2.23 -0.63
C GLU A 101 12.28 3.07 0.07
N LYS A 102 13.47 2.50 0.25
CA LYS A 102 14.67 3.24 0.65
C LYS A 102 15.87 2.56 0.02
N ASN A 103 16.73 3.33 -0.65
CA ASN A 103 17.93 2.80 -1.32
C ASN A 103 17.67 1.64 -2.30
N PHE A 104 16.50 1.63 -2.97
CA PHE A 104 16.03 0.55 -3.83
C PHE A 104 15.77 -0.80 -3.15
N ASP A 105 15.58 -0.81 -1.83
CA ASP A 105 14.99 -1.94 -1.12
C ASP A 105 13.63 -1.54 -0.54
N ILE A 106 12.83 -2.54 -0.19
CA ILE A 106 11.53 -2.36 0.46
C ILE A 106 11.69 -2.52 1.97
N TYR A 107 11.22 -1.52 2.70
CA TYR A 107 11.21 -1.51 4.15
C TYR A 107 9.79 -1.48 4.69
N TYR A 108 9.63 -1.87 5.95
CA TYR A 108 8.42 -1.56 6.70
C TYR A 108 8.71 -1.01 8.10
N ARG A 109 7.71 -0.35 8.68
CA ARG A 109 7.61 0.02 10.09
C ARG A 109 6.21 -0.26 10.61
N GLN A 110 6.10 -0.61 11.89
CA GLN A 110 4.84 -0.59 12.62
C GLN A 110 4.63 0.80 13.22
N VAL A 111 3.39 1.29 13.17
CA VAL A 111 2.97 2.55 13.76
C VAL A 111 1.84 2.29 14.73
N ASN A 112 2.09 2.49 16.02
CA ASN A 112 1.05 2.52 17.04
C ASN A 112 0.53 3.96 17.17
N THR A 113 -0.67 4.19 16.64
CA THR A 113 -1.28 5.52 16.61
C THR A 113 -1.75 5.99 17.98
N ILE A 114 -2.00 5.10 18.94
CA ILE A 114 -2.41 5.50 20.29
C ILE A 114 -1.21 6.03 21.07
N THR A 115 -0.10 5.29 21.07
CA THR A 115 1.11 5.63 21.84
C THR A 115 2.10 6.52 21.09
N ASN A 116 1.87 6.82 19.81
CA ASN A 116 2.85 7.43 18.90
C ASN A 116 4.14 6.62 18.71
N PHE A 117 4.14 5.36 19.14
CA PHE A 117 5.30 4.50 18.92
C PHE A 117 5.44 4.17 17.43
N VAL A 118 6.65 4.32 16.90
CA VAL A 118 7.03 3.85 15.56
C VAL A 118 8.19 2.89 15.74
N SER A 119 8.07 1.67 15.22
CA SER A 119 9.13 0.66 15.31
C SER A 119 10.39 1.08 14.55
N ASN A 120 11.50 0.40 14.81
CA ASN A 120 12.66 0.44 13.91
C ASN A 120 12.26 0.00 12.50
N GLU A 121 13.01 0.48 11.50
CA GLU A 121 12.85 0.03 10.11
C GLU A 121 13.34 -1.41 9.97
N ILE A 122 12.62 -2.19 9.18
CA ILE A 122 12.99 -3.57 8.83
C ILE A 122 13.07 -3.65 7.31
N ASN A 123 14.25 -4.01 6.79
CA ASN A 123 14.46 -4.26 5.37
C ASN A 123 13.88 -5.64 5.01
N ILE A 124 12.88 -5.66 4.15
CA ILE A 124 12.19 -6.86 3.66
C ILE A 124 13.02 -7.51 2.54
N THR A 125 13.56 -6.69 1.65
CA THR A 125 14.17 -7.16 0.42
C THR A 125 15.67 -6.90 0.44
N GLN A 126 16.40 -7.75 1.16
CA GLN A 126 17.85 -7.63 1.32
C GLN A 126 18.61 -8.27 0.14
N THR A 127 18.22 -8.00 -1.10
CA THR A 127 18.81 -8.68 -2.26
C THR A 127 19.89 -7.78 -2.89
N PRO A 128 21.20 -8.07 -2.70
CA PRO A 128 22.25 -7.21 -3.24
C PRO A 128 22.10 -7.06 -4.75
N SER A 129 22.38 -5.86 -5.27
CA SER A 129 22.34 -5.50 -6.70
C SER A 129 20.96 -5.52 -7.38
N GLN A 130 19.89 -5.89 -6.67
CA GLN A 130 18.54 -5.73 -7.17
C GLN A 130 18.03 -4.32 -6.85
N LYS A 131 17.09 -3.85 -7.67
CA LYS A 131 16.37 -2.60 -7.38
C LYS A 131 14.90 -2.92 -7.26
N GLU A 132 14.33 -2.64 -6.11
CA GLU A 132 12.95 -2.94 -5.76
C GLU A 132 12.21 -1.68 -5.41
N VAL A 133 11.02 -1.56 -5.99
CA VAL A 133 10.21 -0.34 -5.98
C VAL A 133 8.72 -0.67 -5.91
N ASN A 134 7.92 0.37 -5.72
CA ASN A 134 6.48 0.43 -5.66
C ASN A 134 5.87 -0.65 -4.76
N PRO A 135 6.19 -0.65 -3.46
CA PRO A 135 5.61 -1.60 -2.53
C PRO A 135 4.13 -1.28 -2.31
N GLU A 136 3.29 -2.29 -2.45
CA GLU A 136 1.89 -2.27 -2.07
C GLU A 136 1.66 -3.32 -0.99
N ILE A 137 0.79 -3.02 -0.03
CA ILE A 137 0.48 -3.93 1.06
C ILE A 137 -1.03 -4.02 1.28
N THR A 138 -1.52 -5.23 1.48
CA THR A 138 -2.91 -5.53 1.83
C THR A 138 -2.96 -6.55 2.96
N ASN A 139 -4.13 -6.71 3.56
CA ASN A 139 -4.33 -7.59 4.68
C ASN A 139 -5.63 -8.39 4.56
N PHE A 140 -5.64 -9.55 5.21
CA PHE A 140 -6.78 -10.47 5.26
C PHE A 140 -7.61 -10.27 6.53
N LYS A 141 -8.94 -10.37 6.42
CA LYS A 141 -9.85 -10.31 7.56
C LYS A 141 -10.41 -11.66 8.03
N GLU A 142 -10.07 -12.80 7.42
CA GLU A 142 -10.45 -14.10 8.02
C GLU A 142 -9.30 -14.76 8.81
N SER A 143 -9.60 -15.92 9.36
CA SER A 143 -9.03 -16.61 10.53
C SER A 143 -7.51 -16.72 10.68
N SER A 144 -6.72 -16.39 9.65
CA SER A 144 -5.25 -16.44 9.69
C SER A 144 -4.54 -15.08 9.70
N SER A 145 -5.26 -13.95 9.53
CA SER A 145 -4.70 -12.60 9.71
C SER A 145 -3.33 -12.41 9.03
N ASN A 146 -3.29 -12.59 7.71
CA ASN A 146 -2.06 -12.48 6.91
C ASN A 146 -1.95 -11.11 6.23
N LEU A 147 -0.72 -10.64 6.10
CA LEU A 147 -0.33 -9.55 5.23
C LEU A 147 0.18 -10.12 3.91
N CYS A 148 -0.12 -9.42 2.83
CA CYS A 148 0.48 -9.66 1.54
C CYS A 148 1.09 -8.34 1.06
N LEU A 149 2.39 -8.39 0.77
CA LEU A 149 3.14 -7.33 0.13
C LEU A 149 3.37 -7.73 -1.32
N VAL A 150 3.20 -6.80 -2.26
CA VAL A 150 3.68 -6.94 -3.64
C VAL A 150 4.63 -5.79 -3.94
N PHE A 151 5.66 -6.05 -4.73
CA PHE A 151 6.60 -5.02 -5.18
C PHE A 151 7.13 -5.34 -6.58
N GLU A 152 7.66 -4.32 -7.22
CA GLU A 152 8.32 -4.39 -8.53
C GLU A 152 9.83 -4.58 -8.32
N ARG A 153 10.46 -5.44 -9.12
CA ARG A 153 11.92 -5.60 -9.16
C ARG A 153 12.42 -5.39 -10.58
N TYR A 154 13.43 -4.53 -10.73
CA TYR A 154 14.08 -4.32 -12.02
C TYR A 154 14.85 -5.56 -12.47
N LYS A 155 14.70 -5.90 -13.74
CA LYS A 155 15.54 -6.84 -14.46
C LYS A 155 16.76 -6.11 -15.04
N GLN A 156 17.68 -6.88 -15.62
CA GLN A 156 18.86 -6.34 -16.31
C GLN A 156 18.49 -5.44 -17.51
N ASP A 157 17.37 -5.73 -18.19
CA ASP A 157 16.87 -4.97 -19.33
C ASP A 157 16.09 -3.69 -18.92
N SER A 158 16.12 -3.32 -17.64
CA SER A 158 15.34 -2.22 -17.04
C SER A 158 13.82 -2.39 -17.02
N ALA A 159 13.28 -3.48 -17.59
CA ALA A 159 11.88 -3.82 -17.39
C ALA A 159 11.68 -4.47 -16.02
N LYS A 160 10.45 -4.51 -15.53
CA LYS A 160 10.15 -4.92 -14.16
C LYS A 160 9.40 -6.24 -14.08
N SER A 161 9.78 -7.04 -13.11
CA SER A 161 9.04 -8.23 -12.65
C SER A 161 8.27 -7.89 -11.37
N LEU A 162 7.19 -8.63 -11.11
CA LEU A 162 6.41 -8.55 -9.87
C LEU A 162 6.75 -9.72 -8.96
N TYR A 163 6.91 -9.40 -7.69
CA TYR A 163 7.13 -10.34 -6.59
C TYR A 163 6.12 -10.08 -5.48
N PHE A 164 5.85 -11.09 -4.66
CA PHE A 164 5.03 -10.92 -3.47
C PHE A 164 5.63 -11.63 -2.27
N ALA A 165 5.38 -11.11 -1.08
CA ALA A 165 5.73 -11.72 0.18
C ALA A 165 4.51 -11.79 1.09
N LYS A 166 4.51 -12.77 2.01
CA LYS A 166 3.41 -12.97 2.96
C LYS A 166 3.92 -13.21 4.36
N THR A 167 3.15 -12.76 5.34
CA THR A 167 3.44 -13.01 6.75
C THR A 167 2.18 -12.91 7.60
N PRO A 168 2.01 -13.73 8.65
CA PRO A 168 0.94 -13.54 9.61
C PRO A 168 1.20 -12.29 10.48
N TYR A 169 0.14 -11.67 11.01
CA TYR A 169 0.25 -10.50 11.90
C TYR A 169 1.05 -10.76 13.17
N SER A 170 1.13 -12.01 13.62
CA SER A 170 1.90 -12.39 14.80
C SER A 170 3.41 -12.30 14.59
N ASP A 171 3.86 -12.54 13.36
CA ASP A 171 5.28 -12.76 13.08
C ASP A 171 5.90 -11.55 12.38
N LEU A 172 5.15 -10.92 11.45
CA LEU A 172 5.55 -9.75 10.68
C LEU A 172 6.92 -9.91 9.99
N ASN A 173 7.22 -11.13 9.62
CA ASN A 173 8.46 -11.50 8.98
C ASN A 173 8.21 -11.89 7.51
N PHE A 174 8.65 -11.04 6.58
CA PHE A 174 8.44 -11.18 5.14
C PHE A 174 9.60 -11.92 4.44
N THR A 175 10.13 -12.99 5.04
CA THR A 175 11.30 -13.72 4.47
C THR A 175 10.97 -14.49 3.20
N ASN A 176 9.74 -14.95 3.04
CA ASN A 176 9.34 -15.76 1.90
C ASN A 176 8.85 -14.85 0.77
N ILE A 177 9.76 -14.56 -0.16
CA ILE A 177 9.49 -13.80 -1.39
C ILE A 177 9.23 -14.77 -2.54
N PHE A 178 8.06 -14.63 -3.13
CA PHE A 178 7.58 -15.45 -4.24
C PHE A 178 7.46 -14.61 -5.51
N PHE A 179 7.52 -15.31 -6.62
CA PHE A 179 7.39 -14.73 -7.94
C PHE A 179 5.92 -14.60 -8.35
N LEU A 180 5.54 -13.48 -8.97
CA LEU A 180 4.17 -13.23 -9.46
C LEU A 180 4.11 -13.20 -11.00
N ASP A 181 4.93 -12.37 -11.65
CA ASP A 181 5.05 -12.27 -13.11
C ASP A 181 6.37 -11.59 -13.52
N SER A 182 7.11 -12.13 -14.48
CA SER A 182 8.44 -11.67 -14.98
C SER A 182 8.40 -11.34 -16.44
N SER A 183 7.32 -11.75 -17.10
CA SER A 183 7.24 -11.60 -18.53
C SER A 183 6.96 -10.14 -18.83
N TYR A 184 7.72 -9.60 -19.78
CA TYR A 184 7.64 -8.20 -20.19
C TYR A 184 7.94 -7.20 -19.06
N ASP A 185 7.40 -5.99 -19.15
CA ASP A 185 7.55 -4.91 -18.17
C ASP A 185 6.23 -4.75 -17.41
N ASN A 186 6.26 -4.89 -16.08
CA ASN A 186 5.09 -4.90 -15.21
C ASN A 186 5.15 -3.73 -14.23
N SER A 187 4.05 -2.98 -14.07
CA SER A 187 4.03 -1.78 -13.22
C SER A 187 2.66 -1.48 -12.63
N ASN A 188 2.61 -0.55 -11.68
CA ASN A 188 1.38 0.03 -11.14
C ASN A 188 0.45 -1.02 -10.53
N VAL A 189 1.03 -1.97 -9.81
CA VAL A 189 0.27 -3.01 -9.14
C VAL A 189 -0.63 -2.44 -8.05
N LYS A 190 -1.83 -3.01 -7.90
CA LYS A 190 -2.79 -2.73 -6.84
C LYS A 190 -3.47 -4.02 -6.40
N PHE A 191 -3.91 -4.05 -5.15
CA PHE A 191 -4.68 -5.16 -4.61
C PHE A 191 -6.18 -4.95 -4.72
N PHE A 192 -6.87 -6.07 -4.90
CA PHE A 192 -8.29 -6.22 -4.64
C PHE A 192 -8.50 -7.48 -3.79
N ASN A 193 -9.35 -7.37 -2.76
CA ASN A 193 -9.67 -8.48 -1.87
C ASN A 193 -11.03 -9.06 -2.25
N SER A 194 -11.09 -10.37 -2.48
CA SER A 194 -12.37 -11.09 -2.49
C SER A 194 -12.79 -11.39 -1.05
N TYR A 195 -13.98 -10.96 -0.67
CA TYR A 195 -14.53 -11.21 0.67
C TYR A 195 -14.87 -12.68 0.93
N LEU A 196 -14.90 -13.54 -0.09
CA LEU A 196 -15.50 -14.87 0.01
C LEU A 196 -14.51 -16.03 -0.11
N SER A 197 -13.33 -15.82 -0.70
CA SER A 197 -12.47 -16.94 -1.15
C SER A 197 -11.12 -17.03 -0.46
N GLY A 198 -10.78 -16.11 0.45
CA GLY A 198 -9.43 -16.08 1.05
C GLY A 198 -8.32 -15.67 0.07
N ASN A 199 -8.67 -15.34 -1.17
CA ASN A 199 -7.71 -15.04 -2.24
C ASN A 199 -7.50 -13.54 -2.38
N PHE A 200 -6.26 -13.16 -2.69
CA PHE A 200 -5.93 -11.80 -3.12
C PHE A 200 -5.87 -11.74 -4.63
N TYR A 201 -6.27 -10.61 -5.20
CA TYR A 201 -6.10 -10.35 -6.61
C TYR A 201 -5.14 -9.17 -6.74
N SER A 202 -4.08 -9.37 -7.52
CA SER A 202 -3.16 -8.28 -7.91
C SER A 202 -3.50 -7.86 -9.32
N VAL A 203 -3.94 -6.61 -9.48
CA VAL A 203 -4.19 -5.98 -10.78
C VAL A 203 -3.01 -5.08 -11.11
N TYR A 204 -2.49 -5.16 -12.33
CA TYR A 204 -1.29 -4.41 -12.72
C TYR A 204 -1.29 -4.13 -14.23
N GLU A 205 -0.46 -3.17 -14.63
CA GLU A 205 -0.19 -2.86 -16.02
C GLU A 205 0.99 -3.67 -16.53
N LYS A 206 0.87 -4.21 -17.74
CA LYS A 206 1.89 -5.01 -18.41
C LYS A 206 2.12 -4.52 -19.82
N LYS A 207 3.34 -4.11 -20.14
CA LYS A 207 3.70 -3.53 -21.43
C LYS A 207 4.27 -4.58 -22.38
N ILE A 208 3.49 -4.97 -23.38
CA ILE A 208 3.84 -5.99 -24.39
C ILE A 208 4.07 -5.27 -25.73
N ASN A 209 5.31 -5.30 -26.23
CA ASN A 209 5.70 -4.64 -27.48
C ASN A 209 5.26 -3.17 -27.54
N GLY A 210 5.44 -2.43 -26.44
CA GLY A 210 5.06 -1.02 -26.33
C GLY A 210 3.60 -0.77 -25.88
N ILE A 211 2.73 -1.78 -25.91
CA ILE A 211 1.30 -1.64 -25.58
C ILE A 211 1.04 -2.06 -24.13
N SER A 212 0.51 -1.15 -23.32
CA SER A 212 0.07 -1.44 -21.95
C SER A 212 -1.23 -2.25 -21.95
N LYS A 213 -1.27 -3.33 -21.16
CA LYS A 213 -2.46 -4.15 -20.92
C LYS A 213 -2.67 -4.33 -19.44
N VAL A 214 -3.91 -4.28 -18.98
CA VAL A 214 -4.26 -4.64 -17.59
C VAL A 214 -4.26 -6.16 -17.44
N LYS A 215 -3.66 -6.63 -16.35
CA LYS A 215 -3.58 -8.05 -15.97
C LYS A 215 -4.05 -8.24 -14.54
N CYS A 216 -4.46 -9.46 -14.22
CA CYS A 216 -4.79 -9.86 -12.86
C CYS A 216 -4.20 -11.24 -12.56
N LYS A 217 -3.69 -11.37 -11.34
CA LYS A 217 -3.19 -12.62 -10.78
C LYS A 217 -3.89 -12.88 -9.46
N GLU A 218 -4.39 -14.10 -9.30
CA GLU A 218 -4.90 -14.59 -8.03
C GLU A 218 -3.73 -15.09 -7.19
N ILE A 219 -3.61 -14.62 -5.95
CA ILE A 219 -2.65 -15.08 -4.96
C ILE A 219 -3.42 -15.80 -3.85
N ARG A 220 -3.30 -17.13 -3.82
CA ARG A 220 -4.05 -18.00 -2.89
C ARG A 220 -3.37 -18.11 -1.54
N PRO A 221 -4.08 -18.46 -0.45
CA PRO A 221 -3.50 -18.60 0.90
C PRO A 221 -2.23 -19.44 0.96
N ASN A 222 -2.17 -20.56 0.23
CA ASN A 222 -1.03 -21.47 0.14
C ASN A 222 0.14 -20.97 -0.73
N SER A 223 0.20 -19.67 -1.02
CA SER A 223 1.21 -19.02 -1.86
C SER A 223 1.26 -19.50 -3.32
N THR A 224 0.23 -20.21 -3.80
CA THR A 224 0.10 -20.51 -5.22
C THR A 224 -0.48 -19.31 -5.98
N VAL A 225 -0.02 -19.13 -7.23
CA VAL A 225 -0.47 -18.05 -8.12
C VAL A 225 -1.31 -18.64 -9.24
N GLY A 226 -2.52 -18.13 -9.41
CA GLY A 226 -3.41 -18.44 -10.53
C GLY A 226 -3.49 -17.29 -11.52
N ASP A 227 -3.59 -17.61 -12.81
CA ASP A 227 -3.97 -16.63 -13.83
C ASP A 227 -5.47 -16.32 -13.74
N TYR A 228 -5.82 -15.03 -13.74
CA TYR A 228 -7.21 -14.59 -13.80
C TYR A 228 -7.39 -13.55 -14.92
N VAL A 229 -8.47 -13.68 -15.67
CA VAL A 229 -8.80 -12.72 -16.73
C VAL A 229 -9.60 -11.59 -16.09
N VAL A 230 -9.04 -10.38 -16.05
CA VAL A 230 -9.85 -9.17 -15.83
C VAL A 230 -10.77 -9.05 -17.03
N MET A 231 -12.07 -8.92 -16.79
CA MET A 231 -13.07 -8.80 -17.85
C MET A 231 -12.59 -7.83 -18.94
N ARG A 232 -12.54 -8.32 -20.18
CA ARG A 232 -12.28 -7.48 -21.35
C ARG A 232 -13.54 -6.66 -21.59
N ASP A 233 -13.52 -5.37 -21.27
CA ASP A 233 -14.38 -4.44 -22.01
C ASP A 233 -13.83 -4.41 -23.44
N SER A 234 -14.56 -4.99 -24.39
CA SER A 234 -14.19 -5.04 -25.80
C SER A 234 -14.18 -3.64 -26.45
N ILE A 235 -14.69 -2.62 -25.76
CA ILE A 235 -14.95 -1.28 -26.32
C ILE A 235 -13.96 -0.22 -25.80
N ASN A 236 -13.33 -0.39 -24.62
CA ASN A 236 -12.49 0.66 -24.00
C ASN A 236 -11.11 0.18 -23.52
N GLN A 237 -10.13 0.11 -24.44
CA GLN A 237 -8.78 -0.40 -24.14
C GLN A 237 -7.79 0.64 -23.53
N THR A 238 -8.22 1.87 -23.21
CA THR A 238 -7.27 2.99 -22.98
C THR A 238 -7.49 3.84 -21.72
N LYS A 239 -8.28 3.42 -20.73
CA LYS A 239 -8.44 4.22 -19.50
C LYS A 239 -7.50 3.77 -18.38
N ASN A 240 -6.86 4.74 -17.71
CA ASN A 240 -6.20 4.56 -16.42
C ASN A 240 -7.25 4.11 -15.39
N TYR A 241 -7.28 2.82 -15.07
CA TYR A 241 -8.26 2.22 -14.16
C TYR A 241 -7.79 2.35 -12.71
N ASN A 242 -7.84 3.57 -12.15
CA ASN A 242 -7.59 3.77 -10.71
C ASN A 242 -8.75 3.27 -9.82
N ASN A 243 -9.91 2.95 -10.41
CA ASN A 243 -11.11 2.56 -9.68
C ASN A 243 -11.78 1.34 -10.36
N PHE A 244 -11.31 0.13 -10.06
CA PHE A 244 -12.16 -1.06 -10.23
C PHE A 244 -13.15 -1.08 -9.06
N HIS A 245 -14.38 -0.61 -9.31
CA HIS A 245 -15.53 -0.98 -8.48
C HIS A 245 -16.15 -2.23 -9.10
N PHE A 246 -16.06 -3.34 -8.39
CA PHE A 246 -16.96 -4.49 -8.53
C PHE A 246 -17.91 -4.50 -7.34
#